data_AF-A0A2P7AMZ6-F1
#
_entry.id   AF-A0A2P7AMZ6-F1
#
_cell.length_a   1.000
_cell.length_b   1.000
_cell.length_c   1.000
_cell.angle_alpha   90.00
_cell.angle_beta   90.00
_cell.angle_gamma   90.00
#
_symmetry.space_group_name_H-M   'P 1'
#
loop_
_entity.id
_entity.type
_entity.pdbx_description
1 polymer ?
#
loop_
_entity_poly.entity_id
_entity_poly.type
_entity_poly.pdbx_seq_one_letter_code
_entity_poly.pdbx_strand_id
1 'polypeptide(L)'
;MIGISDEVGVLLPWFCGSTLGLFLERTHGKYSVESIQVLRNLYPLILGLQEAHLSCIGKTLEVKAAMAAASHGTQAVLITGARGERLFASSGWDRAEIDLPGLMSSLNAPLNGNHTSLCIDGRHTLAIQPLELGLPALDDGWIYILRDAPVRTDGLDIDGGVISLSMNRLTPRESEVVKLILAGYPTVSIAKKLGISRGTVKNHRNCIYEKLDITTERELFLLLLEYLRSHPRRSDG
;
A
#
# COMPACT_ATOMS: atom_id res chain seq x y z
N MET A 1 25.76 29.64 29.63
CA MET A 1 24.48 29.25 28.99
C MET A 1 24.49 29.89 27.63
N ILE A 2 24.65 29.13 26.55
CA ILE A 2 24.62 29.69 25.18
C ILE A 2 23.14 29.95 24.89
N GLY A 3 22.70 31.19 25.11
CA GLY A 3 21.32 31.59 24.89
C GLY A 3 21.09 31.99 23.43
N ILE A 4 19.89 31.72 22.92
CA ILE A 4 19.43 32.27 21.64
C ILE A 4 19.32 33.79 21.80
N SER A 5 20.04 34.53 20.96
CA SER A 5 20.05 36.00 20.98
C SER A 5 19.04 36.60 20.01
N ASP A 6 18.75 35.90 18.92
CA ASP A 6 17.77 36.29 17.90
C ASP A 6 17.39 35.09 17.01
N GLU A 7 16.21 35.14 16.38
CA GLU A 7 15.66 34.05 15.58
C GLU A 7 14.80 34.59 14.43
N VAL A 8 14.90 33.93 13.27
CA VAL A 8 14.01 34.21 12.13
C VAL A 8 13.37 32.92 11.66
N GLY A 9 12.04 32.90 11.60
CA GLY A 9 11.25 31.77 11.12
C GLY A 9 10.75 31.95 9.68
N VAL A 10 10.79 30.88 8.90
CA VAL A 10 10.09 30.74 7.62
C VAL A 10 9.04 29.67 7.76
N LEU A 11 7.78 30.00 7.43
CA LEU A 11 6.66 29.08 7.48
C LEU A 11 6.28 28.69 6.05
N LEU A 12 6.23 27.39 5.79
CA LEU A 12 5.93 26.82 4.49
C LEU A 12 4.73 25.88 4.59
N PRO A 13 3.78 25.92 3.64
CA PRO A 13 2.66 25.00 3.65
C PRO A 13 3.15 23.55 3.47
N TRP A 14 2.41 22.61 4.07
CA TRP A 14 2.62 21.17 3.97
C TRP A 14 1.28 20.43 3.76
N PHE A 15 1.32 19.10 3.68
CA PHE A 15 0.12 18.27 3.50
C PHE A 15 -0.90 18.46 4.63
N CYS A 16 -2.17 18.25 4.32
CA CYS A 16 -3.28 18.21 5.28
C CYS A 16 -3.44 19.49 6.12
N GLY A 17 -3.13 20.66 5.56
CA GLY A 17 -3.22 21.93 6.29
C GLY A 17 -2.14 22.11 7.38
N SER A 18 -1.11 21.28 7.38
CA SER A 18 0.06 21.44 8.23
C SER A 18 1.03 22.47 7.67
N THR A 19 1.94 22.97 8.53
CA THR A 19 2.97 23.94 8.15
C THR A 19 4.35 23.44 8.60
N LEU A 20 5.31 23.50 7.70
CA LEU A 20 6.73 23.30 8.00
C LEU A 20 7.34 24.63 8.45
N GLY A 21 7.87 24.66 9.67
CA GLY A 21 8.61 25.82 10.20
C GLY A 21 10.12 25.59 10.12
N LEU A 22 10.83 26.49 9.45
CA LEU A 22 12.28 26.53 9.40
C LEU A 22 12.76 27.72 10.21
N PHE A 23 13.52 27.48 11.27
CA PHE A 23 13.97 28.51 12.20
C PHE A 23 15.49 28.66 12.13
N LEU A 24 15.92 29.89 11.85
CA LEU A 24 17.32 30.28 11.76
C LEU A 24 17.70 30.99 13.05
N GLU A 25 18.35 30.26 13.95
CA GLU A 25 18.76 30.77 15.27
C GLU A 25 20.15 31.41 15.23
N ARG A 26 20.33 32.48 16.01
CA ARG A 26 21.64 33.07 16.31
C ARG A 26 21.92 33.03 17.80
N THR A 27 23.16 32.73 18.15
CA THR A 27 23.65 32.72 19.54
C THR A 27 24.30 34.06 19.95
N HIS A 28 24.67 34.88 18.96
CA HIS A 28 25.21 36.22 19.16
C HIS A 28 24.71 37.21 18.11
N GLY A 29 24.38 38.42 18.56
CA GLY A 29 23.91 39.52 17.70
C GLY A 29 22.46 39.38 17.26
N LYS A 30 22.00 40.34 16.45
CA LYS A 30 20.66 40.35 15.84
C LYS A 30 20.76 40.31 14.32
N TYR A 31 19.73 39.80 13.67
CA TYR A 31 19.59 39.90 12.22
C TYR A 31 19.47 41.37 11.80
N SER A 32 20.27 41.76 10.80
CA SER A 32 20.18 43.11 10.26
C SER A 32 18.90 43.27 9.42
N VAL A 33 18.44 44.52 9.26
CA VAL A 33 17.28 44.82 8.43
C VAL A 33 17.49 44.40 6.98
N GLU A 34 18.71 44.54 6.46
CA GLU A 34 19.09 44.10 5.11
C GLU A 34 19.00 42.58 4.98
N SER A 35 19.43 41.83 6.00
CA SER A 35 19.35 40.37 6.03
C SER A 35 17.90 39.89 5.99
N ILE A 36 17.03 40.54 6.78
CA ILE A 36 15.59 40.26 6.79
C ILE A 36 14.97 40.61 5.42
N GLN A 37 15.39 41.72 4.80
CA GLN A 37 14.87 42.13 3.49
C GLN A 37 15.28 41.16 2.39
N VAL A 38 16.51 40.64 2.40
CA VAL A 38 16.95 39.59 1.48
C VAL A 38 16.07 38.35 1.64
N LEU A 39 15.82 37.90 2.88
CA LEU A 39 14.96 36.74 3.13
C LEU A 39 13.52 36.98 2.64
N ARG A 40 12.96 38.16 2.88
CA ARG A 40 11.63 38.55 2.37
C ARG A 40 11.57 38.54 0.84
N ASN A 41 12.62 38.98 0.16
CA ASN A 41 12.70 38.97 -1.29
C ASN A 41 12.85 37.54 -1.86
N LEU A 42 13.52 36.65 -1.13
CA LEU A 42 13.67 35.24 -1.51
C LEU A 42 12.44 34.39 -1.19
N TYR A 43 11.65 34.77 -0.17
CA TYR A 43 10.52 33.99 0.31
C TYR A 43 9.53 33.57 -0.80
N PRO A 44 9.12 34.42 -1.76
CA PRO A 44 8.24 34.00 -2.86
C PRO A 44 8.83 32.87 -3.72
N LEU A 45 10.15 32.84 -3.92
CA LEU A 45 10.81 31.76 -4.67
C LEU A 45 10.82 30.46 -3.87
N ILE A 46 11.10 30.54 -2.57
CA ILE A 46 11.07 29.38 -1.67
C ILE A 46 9.66 28.79 -1.62
N LEU A 47 8.65 29.66 -1.46
CA LEU A 47 7.25 29.27 -1.43
C LEU A 47 6.82 28.63 -2.76
N GLY A 48 7.14 29.26 -3.90
CA GLY A 48 6.79 28.71 -5.21
C GLY A 48 7.47 27.36 -5.50
N LEU A 49 8.73 27.18 -5.08
CA LEU A 49 9.41 25.89 -5.20
C LEU A 49 8.75 24.81 -4.33
N GLN A 50 8.37 25.17 -3.11
CA GLN A 50 7.66 24.29 -2.20
C GLN A 50 6.28 23.87 -2.76
N GLU A 51 5.50 24.82 -3.28
CA GLU A 51 4.22 24.55 -3.93
C GLU A 51 4.37 23.62 -5.15
N ALA A 52 5.38 23.87 -5.99
CA ALA A 52 5.68 23.01 -7.13
C ALA A 52 6.08 21.60 -6.69
N HIS A 53 6.88 21.47 -5.62
CA HIS A 53 7.27 20.19 -5.05
C HIS A 53 6.06 19.41 -4.52
N LEU A 54 5.19 20.05 -3.73
CA LEU A 54 3.96 19.44 -3.23
C LEU A 54 3.01 19.04 -4.37
N SER A 55 2.90 19.85 -5.43
CA SER A 55 2.13 19.50 -6.62
C SER A 55 2.67 18.24 -7.31
N CYS A 56 4.00 18.11 -7.41
CA CYS A 56 4.63 16.91 -7.97
C CYS A 56 4.35 15.65 -7.14
N ILE A 57 4.43 15.77 -5.81
CA ILE A 57 4.07 14.67 -4.91
C ILE A 57 2.59 14.32 -5.07
N GLY A 58 1.69 15.31 -5.12
CA GLY A 58 0.26 15.09 -5.33
C GLY A 58 -0.04 14.30 -6.60
N LYS A 59 0.57 14.69 -7.74
CA LYS A 59 0.45 13.94 -9.00
C LYS A 59 0.98 12.51 -8.88
N THR A 60 2.07 12.31 -8.14
CA THR A 60 2.65 10.97 -7.92
C THR A 60 1.70 10.10 -7.09
N LEU A 61 1.07 10.66 -6.06
CA LEU A 61 0.04 10.00 -5.26
C LEU A 61 -1.17 9.62 -6.10
N GLU A 62 -1.64 10.53 -6.97
CA GLU A 62 -2.73 10.26 -7.92
C GLU A 62 -2.42 9.09 -8.85
N VAL A 63 -1.23 9.07 -9.46
CA VAL A 63 -0.80 7.97 -10.34
C VAL A 63 -0.74 6.65 -9.57
N LYS A 64 -0.17 6.64 -8.36
CA LYS A 64 -0.15 5.43 -7.53
C LYS A 64 -1.55 4.96 -7.15
N ALA A 65 -2.44 5.88 -6.77
CA ALA A 65 -3.82 5.56 -6.46
C ALA A 65 -4.54 4.97 -7.67
N ALA A 66 -4.35 5.54 -8.87
CA ALA A 66 -4.93 5.05 -10.11
C ALA A 66 -4.40 3.66 -10.48
N MET A 67 -3.11 3.39 -10.31
CA MET A 67 -2.52 2.07 -10.54
C MET A 67 -3.06 1.02 -9.56
N ALA A 68 -3.18 1.39 -8.28
CA ALA A 68 -3.75 0.54 -7.24
C ALA A 68 -5.23 0.23 -7.51
N ALA A 69 -6.01 1.25 -7.88
CA ALA A 69 -7.39 1.14 -8.31
C ALA A 69 -7.55 0.18 -9.51
N ALA A 70 -6.77 0.39 -10.58
CA ALA A 70 -6.82 -0.40 -11.80
C ALA A 70 -6.46 -1.88 -11.56
N SER A 71 -5.49 -2.15 -10.68
CA SER A 71 -5.07 -3.52 -10.34
C SER A 71 -6.17 -4.33 -9.63
N HIS A 72 -7.15 -3.64 -9.03
CA HIS A 72 -8.23 -4.27 -8.27
C HIS A 72 -9.63 -3.97 -8.83
N GLY A 73 -9.72 -3.37 -10.02
CA GLY A 73 -11.00 -3.08 -10.67
C GLY A 73 -11.93 -2.14 -9.90
N THR A 74 -11.39 -1.31 -9.00
CA THR A 74 -12.15 -0.39 -8.14
C THR A 74 -11.81 1.06 -8.45
N GLN A 75 -12.64 2.00 -8.00
CA GLN A 75 -12.35 3.43 -8.01
C GLN A 75 -12.19 4.02 -6.61
N ALA A 76 -12.31 3.21 -5.55
CA ALA A 76 -12.25 3.66 -4.16
C ALA A 76 -10.88 3.35 -3.54
N VAL A 77 -10.04 4.38 -3.42
CA VAL A 77 -8.67 4.31 -2.89
C VAL A 77 -8.39 5.48 -1.95
N LEU A 78 -7.76 5.19 -0.82
CA LEU A 78 -7.25 6.16 0.14
C LEU A 78 -5.75 5.93 0.34
N ILE A 79 -4.98 7.01 0.40
CA ILE A 79 -3.58 6.99 0.78
C ILE A 79 -3.40 7.81 2.04
N THR A 80 -2.78 7.22 3.06
CA THR A 80 -2.45 7.88 4.32
C THR A 80 -0.94 7.96 4.52
N GLY A 81 -0.50 8.93 5.30
CA GLY A 81 0.87 9.03 5.80
C GLY A 81 1.11 8.16 7.03
N ALA A 82 2.32 8.26 7.55
CA ALA A 82 2.81 7.49 8.70
C ALA A 82 2.00 7.68 9.99
N ARG A 83 1.37 8.85 10.15
CA ARG A 83 0.60 9.22 11.34
C ARG A 83 -0.91 9.07 11.10
N GLY A 84 -1.30 8.43 10.00
CA GLY A 84 -2.70 8.29 9.58
C GLY A 84 -3.29 9.55 8.96
N GLU A 85 -2.47 10.56 8.64
CA GLU A 85 -2.95 11.74 7.92
C GLU A 85 -3.38 11.38 6.49
N ARG A 86 -4.48 11.96 6.00
CA ARG A 86 -5.02 11.67 4.67
C ARG A 86 -4.23 12.42 3.59
N LEU A 87 -3.32 11.72 2.90
CA LEU A 87 -2.51 12.30 1.82
C LEU A 87 -3.26 12.41 0.49
N PHE A 88 -4.14 11.43 0.22
CA PHE A 88 -4.98 11.39 -0.98
C PHE A 88 -6.23 10.55 -0.73
N ALA A 89 -7.37 10.91 -1.29
CA ALA A 89 -8.45 9.95 -1.48
C ALA A 89 -9.17 10.21 -2.80
N SER A 90 -9.62 9.12 -3.42
CA SER A 90 -10.41 9.21 -4.65
C SER A 90 -11.86 9.59 -4.35
N SER A 91 -12.56 10.08 -5.38
CA SER A 91 -14.00 10.36 -5.29
C SER A 91 -14.82 9.10 -4.97
N GLY A 92 -14.35 7.92 -5.40
CA GLY A 92 -14.96 6.64 -5.03
C GLY A 92 -14.80 6.35 -3.53
N TRP A 93 -13.68 6.73 -2.93
CA TRP A 93 -13.46 6.61 -1.49
C TRP A 93 -14.36 7.56 -0.70
N ASP A 94 -14.44 8.83 -1.12
CA ASP A 94 -15.29 9.82 -0.46
C ASP A 94 -16.76 9.40 -0.43
N ARG A 95 -17.25 8.75 -1.49
CA ARG A 95 -18.61 8.16 -1.52
C ARG A 95 -18.71 6.99 -0.56
N ALA A 96 -17.74 6.07 -0.59
CA ALA A 96 -17.76 4.90 0.28
C ALA A 96 -17.73 5.27 1.77
N GLU A 97 -17.05 6.35 2.16
CA GLU A 97 -17.04 6.85 3.53
C GLU A 97 -18.43 7.29 4.01
N ILE A 98 -19.26 7.81 3.11
CA ILE A 98 -20.66 8.17 3.38
C ILE A 98 -21.55 6.92 3.41
N ASP A 99 -21.35 6.02 2.45
CA ASP A 99 -22.22 4.86 2.22
C ASP A 99 -21.96 3.71 3.21
N LEU A 100 -20.76 3.63 3.79
CA LEU A 100 -20.31 2.55 4.68
C LEU A 100 -19.96 3.09 6.08
N PRO A 101 -20.93 3.17 7.02
CA PRO A 101 -20.70 3.74 8.35
C PRO A 101 -19.71 2.96 9.26
N GLY A 102 -19.14 1.83 8.80
CA GLY A 102 -18.09 1.06 9.48
C GLY A 102 -16.68 1.15 8.86
N LEU A 103 -16.54 1.87 7.74
CA LEU A 103 -15.26 1.98 7.01
C LEU A 103 -14.16 2.62 7.87
N MET A 104 -14.48 3.76 8.49
CA MET A 104 -13.52 4.50 9.32
C MET A 104 -13.15 3.77 10.61
N SER A 105 -14.08 2.98 11.17
CA SER A 105 -13.78 2.12 12.32
C SER A 105 -12.79 1.01 11.95
N SER A 106 -12.87 0.50 10.72
CA SER A 106 -11.95 -0.54 10.21
C SER A 106 -10.54 0.01 9.98
N LEU A 107 -10.40 1.29 9.59
CA LEU A 107 -9.10 1.94 9.41
C LEU A 107 -8.34 2.15 10.73
N ASN A 108 -9.06 2.31 11.84
CA ASN A 108 -8.47 2.48 13.17
C ASN A 108 -8.06 1.16 13.83
N ALA A 109 -8.32 0.02 13.20
CA ALA A 109 -7.89 -1.27 13.72
C ALA A 109 -6.35 -1.33 13.73
N PRO A 110 -5.71 -1.74 14.83
CA PRO A 110 -4.25 -1.80 14.90
C PRO A 110 -3.74 -2.76 13.83
N LEU A 111 -2.96 -2.22 12.88
CA LEU A 111 -2.28 -2.97 11.83
C LEU A 111 -1.10 -3.77 12.44
N ASN A 112 -1.42 -4.70 13.34
CA ASN A 112 -0.45 -5.53 14.03
C ASN A 112 0.04 -6.66 13.11
N GLY A 113 0.93 -6.29 12.18
CA GLY A 113 1.73 -7.21 11.37
C GLY A 113 1.05 -7.70 10.10
N ASN A 114 1.73 -7.57 8.94
CA ASN A 114 1.43 -8.18 7.63
C ASN A 114 -0.03 -8.19 7.12
N HIS A 115 -0.97 -7.49 7.74
CA HIS A 115 -2.36 -7.44 7.32
C HIS A 115 -2.44 -6.77 5.95
N THR A 116 -2.73 -7.56 4.92
CA THR A 116 -2.93 -7.12 3.53
C THR A 116 -4.41 -6.92 3.20
N SER A 117 -5.32 -7.27 4.11
CA SER A 117 -6.77 -7.08 3.93
C SER A 117 -7.56 -7.07 5.24
N LEU A 118 -8.59 -6.22 5.33
CA LEU A 118 -9.58 -6.14 6.42
C LEU A 118 -10.99 -6.28 5.84
N CYS A 119 -11.85 -7.09 6.47
CA CYS A 119 -13.25 -7.19 6.10
C CYS A 119 -14.04 -6.05 6.75
N ILE A 120 -14.80 -5.27 5.98
CA ILE A 120 -15.64 -4.17 6.50
C ILE A 120 -17.04 -4.69 6.80
N ASP A 121 -17.62 -5.43 5.84
CA ASP A 121 -18.90 -6.13 5.98
C ASP A 121 -18.89 -7.40 5.11
N GLY A 122 -20.02 -8.12 5.03
CA GLY A 122 -20.12 -9.35 4.22
C GLY A 122 -19.98 -9.16 2.71
N ARG A 123 -19.81 -7.92 2.22
CA ARG A 123 -19.76 -7.54 0.80
C ARG A 123 -18.59 -6.64 0.44
N HIS A 124 -17.81 -6.14 1.39
CA HIS A 124 -16.72 -5.22 1.13
C HIS A 124 -15.46 -5.62 1.91
N THR A 125 -14.35 -5.72 1.19
CA THR A 125 -13.03 -6.00 1.75
C THR A 125 -12.10 -4.85 1.43
N LEU A 126 -11.37 -4.40 2.44
CA LEU A 126 -10.35 -3.38 2.33
C LEU A 126 -8.98 -4.01 2.17
N ALA A 127 -8.36 -3.87 1.01
CA ALA A 127 -6.97 -4.27 0.84
C ALA A 127 -6.01 -3.17 1.29
N ILE A 128 -4.89 -3.58 1.84
CA ILE A 128 -3.92 -2.69 2.48
C ILE A 128 -2.53 -3.01 1.95
N GLN A 129 -1.84 -1.99 1.46
CA GLN A 129 -0.47 -2.09 0.97
C GLN A 129 0.37 -0.90 1.49
N PRO A 130 1.68 -1.07 1.71
CA PRO A 130 2.54 0.03 2.11
C PRO A 130 2.69 1.09 1.00
N LEU A 131 2.87 2.35 1.39
CA LEU A 131 3.16 3.45 0.47
C LEU A 131 4.68 3.56 0.23
N GLU A 132 5.14 3.25 -0.98
CA GLU A 132 6.56 3.40 -1.34
C GLU A 132 6.75 4.53 -2.36
N LEU A 133 7.08 5.74 -1.91
CA LEU A 133 7.37 6.91 -2.75
C LEU A 133 8.87 7.18 -2.92
N GLY A 134 9.73 6.58 -2.10
CA GLY A 134 11.15 6.93 -2.02
C GLY A 134 11.37 8.29 -1.34
N LEU A 135 10.38 8.74 -0.58
CA LEU A 135 10.40 9.97 0.21
C LEU A 135 10.28 9.56 1.68
N PRO A 136 11.39 9.57 2.46
CA PRO A 136 11.38 9.09 3.84
C PRO A 136 10.33 9.73 4.76
N ALA A 137 9.93 10.97 4.47
CA ALA A 137 8.89 11.67 5.23
C ALA A 137 7.47 11.13 4.98
N LEU A 138 7.26 10.32 3.93
CA LEU A 138 5.96 9.79 3.49
C LEU A 138 5.94 8.26 3.37
N ASP A 139 7.10 7.59 3.34
CA ASP A 139 7.24 6.14 3.04
C ASP A 139 6.74 5.18 4.14
N ASP A 140 6.32 5.69 5.30
CA ASP A 140 5.69 4.89 6.35
C ASP A 140 4.15 4.89 6.27
N GLY A 141 3.61 5.41 5.17
CA GLY A 141 2.19 5.49 4.88
C GLY A 141 1.57 4.18 4.37
N TRP A 142 0.25 4.20 4.19
CA TRP A 142 -0.53 3.05 3.71
C TRP A 142 -1.44 3.46 2.55
N ILE A 143 -1.68 2.51 1.65
CA ILE A 143 -2.69 2.62 0.60
C ILE A 143 -3.78 1.61 0.92
N TYR A 144 -4.99 2.12 1.03
CA TYR A 144 -6.21 1.38 1.31
C TYR A 144 -7.07 1.34 0.05
N ILE A 145 -7.56 0.15 -0.28
CA ILE A 145 -8.26 -0.11 -1.54
C ILE A 145 -9.54 -0.85 -1.21
N LEU A 146 -10.68 -0.20 -1.44
CA LEU A 146 -11.98 -0.81 -1.19
C LEU A 146 -12.33 -1.71 -2.37
N ARG A 147 -12.56 -2.98 -2.07
CA ARG A 147 -13.00 -4.01 -3.01
C ARG A 147 -14.38 -4.49 -2.61
N ASP A 148 -15.19 -4.83 -3.59
CA ASP A 148 -16.35 -5.67 -3.35
C ASP A 148 -15.83 -7.07 -3.02
N ALA A 149 -16.19 -7.59 -1.85
CA ALA A 149 -15.96 -8.98 -1.52
C ALA A 149 -16.68 -9.85 -2.56
N PRO A 150 -16.05 -10.91 -3.09
CA PRO A 150 -16.77 -11.84 -3.92
C PRO A 150 -17.97 -12.34 -3.11
N VAL A 151 -19.13 -12.35 -3.75
CA VAL A 151 -20.36 -12.90 -3.19
C VAL A 151 -20.01 -14.20 -2.48
N ARG A 152 -20.20 -14.24 -1.16
CA ARG A 152 -20.30 -15.50 -0.44
C ARG A 152 -21.47 -16.27 -1.07
N THR A 153 -21.18 -17.16 -2.00
CA THR A 153 -22.03 -18.31 -2.24
C THR A 153 -21.90 -19.16 -0.98
N ASP A 154 -22.79 -18.90 -0.03
CA ASP A 154 -23.12 -19.89 0.98
C ASP A 154 -23.50 -21.18 0.26
N GLY A 155 -22.76 -22.25 0.55
CA GLY A 155 -23.02 -23.58 0.02
C GLY A 155 -21.97 -24.02 -1.00
N LEU A 156 -21.40 -25.20 -0.75
CA LEU A 156 -20.56 -25.93 -1.69
C LEU A 156 -21.23 -25.97 -3.07
N ASP A 157 -20.70 -25.26 -4.05
CA ASP A 157 -20.80 -25.63 -5.46
C ASP A 157 -19.54 -25.13 -6.17
N ILE A 158 -18.56 -26.02 -6.15
CA ILE A 158 -17.30 -25.88 -6.86
C ILE A 158 -17.58 -26.27 -8.31
N ASP A 159 -17.92 -25.28 -9.14
CA ASP A 159 -18.10 -25.49 -10.57
C ASP A 159 -16.72 -25.52 -11.25
N GLY A 160 -16.25 -26.73 -11.56
CA GLY A 160 -14.89 -27.08 -12.00
C GLY A 160 -14.45 -26.55 -13.38
N GLY A 161 -15.05 -25.46 -13.87
CA GLY A 161 -14.71 -24.83 -15.14
C GLY A 161 -13.73 -23.65 -15.04
N VAL A 162 -13.67 -22.96 -13.90
CA VAL A 162 -12.90 -21.70 -13.77
C VAL A 162 -11.46 -21.92 -13.30
N ILE A 163 -11.15 -23.11 -12.78
CA ILE A 163 -9.97 -23.38 -11.94
C ILE A 163 -8.75 -23.90 -12.72
N SER A 164 -8.96 -24.40 -13.95
CA SER A 164 -7.86 -24.79 -14.83
C SER A 164 -7.11 -23.58 -15.45
N LEU A 165 -7.80 -22.44 -15.59
CA LEU A 165 -7.28 -21.24 -16.23
C LEU A 165 -6.36 -20.42 -15.32
N SER A 166 -6.52 -20.50 -14.00
CA SER A 166 -5.77 -19.68 -13.03
C SER A 166 -4.36 -20.21 -12.77
N MET A 167 -4.15 -21.53 -12.70
CA MET A 167 -2.81 -22.14 -12.55
C MET A 167 -1.87 -21.83 -13.73
N ASN A 168 -2.40 -21.68 -14.95
CA ASN A 168 -1.62 -21.34 -16.15
C ASN A 168 -1.15 -19.88 -16.21
N ARG A 169 -1.60 -19.00 -15.30
CA ARG A 169 -1.22 -17.58 -15.25
C ARG A 169 0.04 -17.31 -14.41
N LEU A 170 0.58 -18.33 -13.75
CA LEU A 170 1.79 -18.19 -12.94
C LEU A 170 3.04 -18.15 -13.83
N THR A 171 3.95 -17.24 -13.50
CA THR A 171 5.29 -17.22 -14.11
C THR A 171 6.08 -18.48 -13.70
N PRO A 172 7.13 -18.87 -14.45
CA PRO A 172 7.94 -20.03 -14.11
C PRO A 172 8.47 -19.99 -12.67
N ARG A 173 8.87 -18.80 -12.21
CA ARG A 173 9.39 -18.59 -10.86
C ARG A 173 8.33 -18.72 -9.77
N GLU A 174 7.12 -18.23 -10.04
CA GLU A 174 5.98 -18.41 -9.12
C GLU A 174 5.55 -19.89 -9.04
N SER A 175 5.58 -20.61 -10.17
CA SER A 175 5.30 -22.05 -10.19
C SER A 175 6.29 -22.85 -9.34
N GLU A 176 7.59 -22.51 -9.37
CA GLU A 176 8.60 -23.12 -8.49
C GLU A 176 8.29 -22.88 -7.01
N VAL A 177 7.88 -21.67 -6.65
CA VAL A 177 7.50 -21.31 -5.28
C VAL A 177 6.25 -22.09 -4.86
N VAL A 178 5.21 -22.15 -5.71
CA VAL A 178 3.99 -22.94 -5.46
C VAL A 178 4.30 -24.42 -5.21
N LYS A 179 5.17 -25.03 -6.03
CA LYS A 179 5.58 -26.44 -5.84
C LYS A 179 6.21 -26.68 -4.47
N LEU A 180 7.04 -25.75 -4.00
CA LEU A 180 7.69 -25.87 -2.71
C LEU A 180 6.73 -25.62 -1.54
N ILE A 181 5.76 -24.72 -1.69
CA ILE A 181 4.68 -24.50 -0.71
C ILE A 181 3.83 -25.77 -0.56
N LEU A 182 3.37 -26.31 -1.69
CA LEU A 182 2.53 -27.51 -1.72
C LEU A 182 3.27 -28.77 -1.23
N ALA A 183 4.60 -28.79 -1.33
CA ALA A 183 5.45 -29.83 -0.73
C ALA A 183 5.70 -29.63 0.78
N GLY A 184 5.10 -28.61 1.41
CA GLY A 184 5.17 -28.36 2.84
C GLY A 184 6.46 -27.68 3.31
N TYR A 185 7.25 -27.08 2.42
CA TYR A 185 8.46 -26.38 2.83
C TYR A 185 8.14 -25.03 3.49
N PRO A 186 8.72 -24.73 4.67
CA PRO A 186 8.56 -23.43 5.30
C PRO A 186 9.30 -22.35 4.48
N THR A 187 8.83 -21.10 4.55
CA THR A 187 9.36 -19.93 3.81
C THR A 187 10.89 -19.80 3.86
N VAL A 188 11.51 -20.14 5.00
CA VAL A 188 12.96 -20.12 5.20
C VAL A 188 13.67 -21.15 4.32
N SER A 189 13.10 -22.35 4.18
CA SER A 189 13.64 -23.42 3.37
C SER A 189 13.43 -23.16 1.87
N ILE A 190 12.31 -22.53 1.51
CA ILE A 190 12.05 -22.07 0.13
C ILE A 190 13.12 -21.05 -0.28
N ALA A 191 13.38 -20.04 0.57
CA ALA A 191 14.38 -19.01 0.33
C ALA A 191 15.77 -19.62 0.06
N LYS A 192 16.19 -20.58 0.89
CA LYS A 192 17.46 -21.30 0.72
C LYS A 192 17.52 -22.12 -0.56
N LYS A 193 16.46 -22.86 -0.90
CA LYS A 193 16.41 -23.71 -2.11
C LYS A 193 16.43 -22.89 -3.39
N LEU A 194 15.83 -21.71 -3.37
CA LEU A 194 15.72 -20.83 -4.53
C LEU A 194 16.84 -19.78 -4.62
N GLY A 195 17.71 -19.69 -3.61
CA GLY A 195 18.81 -18.72 -3.58
C GLY A 195 18.36 -17.26 -3.45
N ILE A 196 17.21 -17.00 -2.81
CA ILE A 196 16.60 -15.66 -2.67
C ILE A 196 16.33 -15.31 -1.20
N SER A 197 16.01 -14.04 -0.93
CA SER A 197 15.69 -13.61 0.44
C SER A 197 14.31 -14.11 0.90
N ARG A 198 14.10 -14.20 2.22
CA ARG A 198 12.78 -14.52 2.80
C ARG A 198 11.70 -13.50 2.41
N GLY A 199 12.09 -12.22 2.32
CA GLY A 199 11.20 -11.15 1.87
C GLY A 199 10.76 -11.35 0.42
N THR A 200 11.67 -11.80 -0.45
CA THR A 200 11.38 -12.13 -1.84
C THR A 200 10.43 -13.32 -1.97
N VAL A 201 10.59 -14.37 -1.14
CA VAL A 201 9.63 -15.49 -1.12
C VAL A 201 8.24 -15.05 -0.67
N LYS A 202 8.17 -14.16 0.33
CA LYS A 202 6.90 -13.58 0.78
C LYS A 202 6.25 -12.75 -0.33
N ASN A 203 7.03 -11.98 -1.07
CA ASN A 203 6.53 -11.24 -2.23
C ASN A 203 5.98 -12.18 -3.31
N HIS A 204 6.72 -13.25 -3.65
CA HIS A 204 6.22 -14.27 -4.57
C HIS A 204 4.92 -14.91 -4.08
N ARG A 205 4.80 -15.24 -2.80
CA ARG A 205 3.55 -15.77 -2.21
C ARG A 205 2.38 -14.79 -2.39
N ASN A 206 2.61 -13.51 -2.15
CA ASN A 206 1.59 -12.48 -2.34
C ASN A 206 1.17 -12.38 -3.82
N CYS A 207 2.12 -12.31 -4.75
CA CYS A 207 1.81 -12.28 -6.19
C CYS A 207 1.08 -13.55 -6.65
N ILE A 208 1.43 -14.72 -6.10
CA ILE A 208 0.74 -15.98 -6.37
C ILE A 208 -0.71 -15.92 -5.87
N TYR A 209 -0.90 -15.45 -4.64
CA TYR A 209 -2.21 -15.35 -4.01
C TYR A 209 -3.12 -14.37 -4.76
N GLU A 210 -2.58 -13.22 -5.15
CA GLU A 210 -3.28 -12.25 -6.01
C GLU A 210 -3.62 -12.82 -7.39
N LYS A 211 -2.69 -13.54 -8.04
CA LYS A 211 -2.92 -14.13 -9.36
C LYS A 211 -3.91 -15.30 -9.37
N LEU A 212 -3.99 -16.02 -8.26
CA LEU A 212 -4.88 -17.16 -8.08
C LEU A 212 -6.20 -16.78 -7.38
N ASP A 213 -6.35 -15.50 -7.02
CA ASP A 213 -7.50 -14.96 -6.28
C ASP A 213 -7.79 -15.72 -4.97
N ILE A 214 -6.73 -15.96 -4.20
CA ILE A 214 -6.79 -16.63 -2.90
C ILE A 214 -6.11 -15.78 -1.83
N THR A 215 -6.37 -16.10 -0.57
CA THR A 215 -5.85 -15.35 0.58
C THR A 215 -5.04 -16.24 1.53
N THR A 216 -5.17 -17.56 1.40
CA THR A 216 -4.54 -18.52 2.31
C THR A 216 -3.81 -19.66 1.60
N GLU A 217 -2.80 -20.20 2.29
CA GLU A 217 -2.10 -21.43 1.87
C GLU A 217 -3.05 -22.65 1.82
N ARG A 218 -4.11 -22.63 2.66
CA ARG A 218 -5.18 -23.65 2.64
C ARG A 218 -5.97 -23.59 1.33
N GLU A 219 -6.35 -22.41 0.87
CA GLU A 219 -7.05 -22.23 -0.40
C GLU A 219 -6.17 -22.65 -1.58
N LEU A 220 -4.86 -22.36 -1.54
CA LEU A 220 -3.91 -22.87 -2.53
C LEU A 220 -3.93 -24.40 -2.60
N PHE A 221 -4.00 -25.07 -1.44
CA PHE A 221 -4.08 -26.52 -1.36
C PHE A 221 -5.41 -27.07 -1.88
N LEU A 222 -6.53 -26.42 -1.57
CA LEU A 222 -7.84 -26.79 -2.09
C LEU A 222 -7.91 -26.65 -3.61
N LEU A 223 -7.38 -25.56 -4.17
CA LEU A 223 -7.26 -25.36 -5.62
C LEU A 223 -6.44 -26.46 -6.28
N LEU A 224 -5.35 -26.91 -5.65
CA LEU A 224 -4.56 -28.03 -6.17
C LEU A 224 -5.36 -29.33 -6.19
N LEU A 225 -6.05 -29.67 -5.09
CA LEU A 225 -6.84 -30.90 -5.01
C LEU A 225 -7.91 -30.93 -6.10
N GLU A 226 -8.52 -29.79 -6.38
CA GLU A 226 -9.51 -29.67 -7.42
C GLU A 226 -8.92 -29.76 -8.83
N TYR A 227 -7.76 -29.13 -9.06
CA TYR A 227 -7.01 -29.28 -10.30
C TYR A 227 -6.67 -30.76 -10.58
N LEU A 228 -6.24 -31.50 -9.56
CA LEU A 228 -5.95 -32.94 -9.67
C LEU A 228 -7.21 -33.78 -9.91
N ARG A 229 -8.38 -33.34 -9.43
CA ARG A 229 -9.66 -34.01 -9.68
C ARG A 229 -10.18 -33.78 -11.10
N SER A 230 -9.98 -32.59 -11.65
CA SER A 230 -10.37 -32.25 -13.03
C SER A 230 -9.40 -32.79 -14.09
N HIS A 231 -8.14 -33.07 -13.71
CA HIS A 231 -7.11 -33.64 -14.57
C HIS A 231 -6.47 -34.87 -13.92
N PRO A 232 -7.18 -36.02 -13.84
CA PRO A 232 -6.58 -37.24 -13.34
C PRO A 232 -5.35 -37.58 -14.19
N ARG A 233 -4.20 -37.80 -13.54
CA ARG A 233 -2.99 -38.24 -14.24
C ARG A 233 -3.35 -39.47 -15.08
N ARG A 234 -3.24 -39.35 -16.41
CA ARG A 234 -3.23 -40.53 -17.28
C ARG A 234 -2.15 -41.45 -16.75
N SER A 235 -2.57 -42.63 -16.33
CA SER A 235 -1.69 -43.73 -15.95
C SER A 235 -1.09 -44.24 -17.25
N ASP A 236 0.01 -43.63 -17.70
CA ASP A 236 0.83 -44.23 -18.74
C ASP A 236 1.60 -45.38 -18.09
N GLY A 237 1.15 -46.60 -18.42
CA GLY A 237 1.91 -47.84 -18.24
C GLY A 237 2.92 -48.04 -19.36
#